data_AF-A0A925LWN8-F1
#
_entry.id   AF-A0A925LWN8-F1
#
_cell.length_a   1.000
_cell.length_b   1.000
_cell.length_c   1.000
_cell.angle_alpha   90.00
_cell.angle_beta   90.00
_cell.angle_gamma   90.00
#
_symmetry.space_group_name_H-M   'P 1'
#
loop_
_entity.id
_entity.type
_entity.pdbx_description
1 polymer ?
#
loop_
_entity_poly.entity_id
_entity_poly.type
_entity_poly.pdbx_seq_one_letter_code
_entity_poly.pdbx_strand_id
1 'polypeptide(L)'
;MRVISILRQRRVGRAVGALSITTSLLFGSAVFPTTLQATSEAPAVQAAELSVPADITEEAMEAIDAELAKVAGPLLRTLFDVKLPDEERQRAAAELRTLADNLSATTPEKDSLRRRLQRRVALMSSAIAASSAAGGGGSSSAPNLTTAAASTVTWLNSIANGATWIAYLHLDDLQKPDVSIDVLNQVSRNLTLSDAMDAGQKSFASKPQLQQLKMAVDKAIRRSAYANDAEAAQGELQYQVSLLIHSLLKYEHDQLGADAENARMAWRTLRSDFPAAAAALRSVVNDNYFNHNLHFVVSEDLLSRLISDYRTESGCIAECIMGAWVTGSQITNADLRADIKPSRDRAM
;
A
#
# COMPACT_ATOMS: atom_id res chain seq x y z
N MET A 1 32.98 49.32 39.79
CA MET A 1 32.77 48.06 39.04
C MET A 1 31.96 48.38 37.79
N ARG A 2 32.58 48.29 36.60
CA ARG A 2 31.95 48.54 35.30
C ARG A 2 31.51 47.19 34.72
N VAL A 3 30.22 47.01 34.46
CA VAL A 3 29.71 45.83 33.74
C VAL A 3 29.37 46.27 32.32
N ILE A 4 30.11 45.70 31.38
CA ILE A 4 30.04 45.97 29.94
C ILE A 4 28.88 45.13 29.37
N SER A 5 27.85 45.79 28.85
CA SER A 5 26.74 45.14 28.13
C SER A 5 27.13 44.96 26.65
N ILE A 6 27.33 43.72 26.22
CA ILE A 6 27.60 43.36 24.82
C ILE A 6 26.25 43.16 24.10
N LEU A 7 25.86 44.16 23.30
CA LEU A 7 24.76 44.07 22.35
C LEU A 7 25.20 43.25 21.13
N ARG A 8 24.65 42.04 20.98
CA ARG A 8 24.88 41.18 19.81
C ARG A 8 23.82 41.46 18.74
N GLN A 9 24.14 42.35 17.79
CA GLN A 9 23.39 42.52 16.55
C GLN A 9 23.45 41.22 15.73
N ARG A 10 22.32 40.55 15.50
CA ARG A 10 22.19 39.56 14.43
C ARG A 10 21.48 40.21 13.24
N ARG A 11 22.24 40.35 12.15
CA ARG A 11 21.77 40.82 10.84
C ARG A 11 20.82 39.78 10.24
N VAL A 12 19.69 40.28 9.74
CA VAL A 12 18.77 39.56 8.86
C VAL A 12 19.39 39.51 7.47
N GLY A 13 19.89 38.34 7.09
CA GLY A 13 20.24 38.04 5.70
C GLY A 13 19.02 37.48 4.99
N ARG A 14 18.36 38.31 4.16
CA ARG A 14 17.37 37.85 3.18
C ARG A 14 18.11 37.04 2.11
N ALA A 15 17.96 35.72 2.12
CA ALA A 15 18.30 34.88 0.98
C ALA A 15 17.04 34.74 0.10
N VAL A 16 16.99 35.54 -0.97
CA VAL A 16 16.09 35.32 -2.10
C VAL A 16 16.70 34.17 -2.90
N GLY A 17 16.25 32.94 -2.61
CA GLY A 17 16.56 31.76 -3.42
C GLY A 17 15.51 31.63 -4.51
N ALA A 18 15.89 31.95 -5.74
CA ALA A 18 15.08 31.74 -6.92
C ALA A 18 14.77 30.23 -7.10
N LEU A 19 13.49 29.96 -7.39
CA LEU A 19 12.99 28.70 -7.93
C LEU A 19 13.73 28.36 -9.23
N SER A 20 14.63 27.39 -9.17
CA SER A 20 15.12 26.67 -10.36
C SER A 20 14.69 25.22 -10.23
N ILE A 21 13.53 24.91 -10.81
CA ILE A 21 13.10 23.54 -11.09
C ILE A 21 13.92 23.08 -12.30
N THR A 22 15.12 22.56 -12.06
CA THR A 22 15.89 21.87 -13.07
C THR A 22 15.61 20.38 -12.98
N THR A 23 14.84 19.93 -13.96
CA THR A 23 14.86 18.59 -14.56
C THR A 23 16.17 17.84 -14.35
N SER A 24 16.08 16.64 -13.77
CA SER A 24 17.04 15.55 -13.97
C SER A 24 16.28 14.23 -13.91
N LEU A 25 15.74 13.87 -15.07
CA LEU A 25 15.59 12.49 -15.52
C LEU A 25 17.00 11.87 -15.59
N LEU A 26 17.23 10.73 -14.93
CA LEU A 26 17.88 9.54 -15.49
C LEU A 26 18.22 8.51 -14.40
N PHE A 27 18.08 7.25 -14.80
CA PHE A 27 18.43 5.99 -14.13
C PHE A 27 17.36 5.32 -13.26
N GLY A 28 16.87 4.19 -13.78
CA GLY A 28 16.28 3.13 -12.96
C GLY A 28 14.97 2.52 -13.44
N SER A 29 14.54 2.71 -14.69
CA SER A 29 13.44 1.92 -15.24
C SER A 29 13.91 0.47 -15.44
N ALA A 30 13.74 -0.36 -14.42
CA ALA A 30 13.62 -1.79 -14.62
C ALA A 30 12.32 -2.01 -15.41
N VAL A 31 12.46 -2.09 -16.73
CA VAL A 31 11.42 -2.51 -17.65
C VAL A 31 11.15 -3.98 -17.33
N PHE A 32 10.10 -4.25 -16.56
CA PHE A 32 9.49 -5.57 -16.60
C PHE A 32 8.82 -5.71 -17.98
N PRO A 33 9.15 -6.73 -18.78
CA PRO A 33 8.47 -6.95 -20.04
C PRO A 33 7.05 -7.44 -19.77
N THR A 34 6.07 -6.53 -19.74
CA THR A 34 4.64 -6.86 -19.92
C THR A 34 4.29 -7.00 -21.41
N THR A 35 5.21 -7.54 -22.21
CA THR A 35 4.86 -8.05 -23.54
C THR A 35 4.24 -9.42 -23.38
N LEU A 36 2.90 -9.45 -23.35
CA LEU A 36 2.10 -10.64 -23.67
C LEU A 36 2.39 -11.02 -25.13
N GLN A 37 3.52 -11.67 -25.36
CA GLN A 37 3.77 -12.40 -26.59
C GLN A 37 3.19 -13.80 -26.35
N ALA A 38 2.04 -14.05 -26.97
CA ALA A 38 1.41 -15.36 -27.03
C ALA A 38 2.29 -16.30 -27.89
N THR A 39 3.42 -16.73 -27.33
CA THR A 39 4.17 -17.89 -27.80
C THR A 39 3.99 -18.98 -26.77
N SER A 40 3.05 -19.88 -27.09
CA SER A 40 3.07 -21.33 -26.85
C SER A 40 4.37 -21.87 -26.23
N GLU A 41 4.51 -21.71 -24.92
CA GLU A 41 5.10 -22.65 -23.95
C GLU A 41 4.95 -21.95 -22.61
N ALA A 42 3.94 -22.35 -21.82
CA ALA A 42 3.86 -21.90 -20.44
C ALA A 42 5.18 -22.32 -19.77
N PRO A 43 6.03 -21.38 -19.31
CA PRO A 43 7.16 -21.79 -18.50
C PRO A 43 6.54 -22.52 -17.32
N ALA A 44 6.92 -23.79 -17.12
CA ALA A 44 6.54 -24.53 -15.93
C ALA A 44 6.88 -23.64 -14.74
N VAL A 45 5.83 -23.08 -14.12
CA VAL A 45 5.96 -22.08 -13.07
C VAL A 45 6.57 -22.81 -11.89
N GLN A 46 7.90 -22.83 -11.81
CA GLN A 46 8.59 -23.37 -10.67
C GLN A 46 8.20 -22.46 -9.51
N ALA A 47 7.32 -22.97 -8.65
CA ALA A 47 6.96 -22.32 -7.41
C ALA A 47 8.27 -21.89 -6.73
N ALA A 48 8.46 -20.57 -6.58
CA ALA A 48 9.66 -20.06 -5.94
C ALA A 48 9.79 -20.73 -4.58
N GLU A 49 10.84 -21.52 -4.38
CA GLU A 49 11.05 -22.23 -3.12
C GLU A 49 11.12 -21.19 -2.00
N LEU A 50 10.19 -21.28 -1.05
CA LEU A 50 10.16 -20.39 0.10
C LEU A 50 11.22 -20.87 1.09
N SER A 51 12.36 -20.17 1.13
CA SER A 51 13.39 -20.45 2.12
C SER A 51 13.00 -19.89 3.49
N VAL A 52 13.44 -20.59 4.54
CA VAL A 52 13.36 -20.07 5.91
C VAL A 52 14.24 -18.80 5.98
N PRO A 53 13.70 -17.66 6.43
CA PRO A 53 14.48 -16.42 6.48
C PRO A 53 15.67 -16.54 7.45
N ALA A 54 16.78 -15.87 7.10
CA ALA A 54 18.06 -15.96 7.81
C ALA A 54 18.00 -15.59 9.30
N ASP A 55 17.04 -14.78 9.71
CA ASP A 55 16.92 -14.25 11.07
C ASP A 55 16.05 -15.11 12.01
N ILE A 56 15.44 -16.19 11.50
CA ILE A 56 14.75 -17.23 12.30
C ILE A 56 15.32 -18.62 12.03
N THR A 57 16.53 -18.71 11.48
CA THR A 57 17.22 -19.99 11.31
C THR A 57 17.47 -20.62 12.68
N GLU A 58 17.72 -21.93 12.67
CA GLU A 58 18.10 -22.68 13.86
C GLU A 58 19.30 -22.02 14.57
N GLU A 59 20.32 -21.61 13.80
CA GLU A 59 21.50 -20.89 14.31
C GLU A 59 21.15 -19.54 14.95
N ALA A 60 20.29 -18.74 14.32
CA ALA A 60 19.88 -17.44 14.84
C ALA A 60 19.03 -17.57 16.11
N MET A 61 18.20 -18.61 16.20
CA MET A 61 17.41 -18.90 17.39
C MET A 61 18.28 -19.49 18.51
N GLU A 62 19.25 -20.34 18.20
CA GLU A 62 20.15 -20.97 19.18
C GLU A 62 20.95 -19.92 19.96
N ALA A 63 21.35 -18.83 19.30
CA ALA A 63 22.00 -17.68 19.93
C ALA A 63 21.13 -16.99 21.01
N ILE A 64 19.80 -17.11 20.93
CA ILE A 64 18.85 -16.48 21.86
C ILE A 64 18.33 -17.51 22.89
N ASP A 65 17.95 -18.70 22.42
CA ASP A 65 17.37 -19.78 23.22
C ASP A 65 17.55 -21.14 22.52
N ALA A 66 18.56 -21.89 22.95
CA ALA A 66 18.92 -23.19 22.36
C ALA A 66 17.82 -24.26 22.48
N GLU A 67 17.01 -24.23 23.55
CA GLU A 67 15.91 -25.19 23.71
C GLU A 67 14.74 -24.86 22.77
N LEU A 68 14.46 -23.57 22.57
CA LEU A 68 13.49 -23.14 21.56
C LEU A 68 13.94 -23.54 20.16
N ALA A 69 15.22 -23.35 19.81
CA ALA A 69 15.76 -23.64 18.49
C ALA A 69 15.55 -25.11 18.08
N LYS A 70 15.77 -26.04 19.01
CA LYS A 70 15.57 -27.49 18.80
C LYS A 70 14.13 -27.84 18.43
N VAL A 71 13.15 -27.15 19.04
CA VAL A 71 11.72 -27.43 18.82
C VAL A 71 11.19 -26.64 17.61
N ALA A 72 11.52 -25.35 17.51
CA ALA A 72 11.01 -24.46 16.48
C ALA A 72 11.66 -24.68 15.11
N GLY A 73 12.94 -25.07 15.05
CA GLY A 73 13.68 -25.28 13.79
C GLY A 73 13.02 -26.28 12.84
N PRO A 74 12.71 -27.51 13.28
CA PRO A 74 11.98 -28.49 12.46
C PRO A 74 10.60 -27.99 12.03
N LEU A 75 9.85 -27.34 12.93
CA LEU A 75 8.52 -26.81 12.63
C LEU A 75 8.57 -25.69 11.58
N LEU A 76 9.57 -24.81 11.63
CA LEU A 76 9.77 -23.77 10.63
C LEU A 76 10.11 -24.38 9.27
N ARG A 77 10.95 -25.42 9.21
CA ARG A 77 11.22 -26.14 7.95
C ARG A 77 9.92 -26.72 7.38
N THR A 78 9.10 -27.37 8.21
CA THR A 78 7.81 -27.90 7.74
C THR A 78 6.83 -26.81 7.30
N LEU A 79 6.81 -25.66 7.96
CA LEU A 79 5.91 -24.55 7.61
C LEU A 79 6.26 -23.92 6.26
N PHE A 80 7.55 -23.78 5.98
CA PHE A 80 8.07 -23.14 4.75
C PHE A 80 8.20 -24.11 3.58
N ASP A 81 8.20 -25.43 3.82
CA ASP A 81 8.21 -26.42 2.74
C ASP A 81 6.86 -26.46 2.01
N VAL A 82 6.84 -25.89 0.80
CA VAL A 82 5.66 -25.83 -0.08
C VAL A 82 5.30 -27.21 -0.63
N LYS A 83 6.19 -28.20 -0.56
CA LYS A 83 5.95 -29.56 -1.08
C LYS A 83 5.14 -30.42 -0.10
N LEU A 84 5.05 -30.02 1.16
CA LEU A 84 4.26 -30.70 2.18
C LEU A 84 2.76 -30.36 2.07
N PRO A 85 1.86 -31.26 2.48
CA PRO A 85 0.43 -31.02 2.44
C PRO A 85 0.03 -29.87 3.39
N ASP A 86 -1.00 -29.11 2.99
CA ASP A 86 -1.47 -27.94 3.73
C ASP A 86 -1.85 -28.25 5.19
N GLU A 87 -2.36 -29.45 5.47
CA GLU A 87 -2.71 -29.90 6.83
C GLU A 87 -1.49 -29.99 7.76
N GLU A 88 -0.38 -30.56 7.28
CA GLU A 88 0.86 -30.65 8.05
C GLU A 88 1.45 -29.27 8.33
N ARG A 89 1.41 -28.39 7.32
CA ARG A 89 1.87 -27.01 7.44
C ARG A 89 1.01 -26.20 8.41
N GLN A 90 -0.31 -26.38 8.40
CA GLN A 90 -1.23 -25.75 9.35
C GLN A 90 -0.99 -26.25 10.78
N ARG A 91 -0.74 -27.56 10.96
CA ARG A 91 -0.40 -28.12 12.27
C ARG A 91 0.90 -27.52 12.81
N ALA A 92 1.93 -27.45 11.98
CA ALA A 92 3.19 -26.80 12.34
C ALA A 92 3.00 -25.31 12.70
N ALA A 93 2.16 -24.59 11.94
CA ALA A 93 1.81 -23.20 12.26
C ALA A 93 1.11 -23.06 13.62
N ALA A 94 0.18 -23.97 13.95
CA ALA A 94 -0.53 -23.96 15.23
C ALA A 94 0.43 -24.23 16.41
N GLU A 95 1.31 -25.24 16.27
CA GLU A 95 2.31 -25.57 17.28
C GLU A 95 3.30 -24.40 17.49
N LEU A 96 3.83 -23.81 16.41
CA LEU A 96 4.69 -22.62 16.49
C LEU A 96 4.00 -21.42 17.13
N ARG A 97 2.69 -21.22 16.89
CA ARG A 97 1.92 -20.15 17.53
C ARG A 97 1.85 -20.36 19.04
N THR A 98 1.55 -21.57 19.49
CA THR A 98 1.51 -21.88 20.92
C THR A 98 2.88 -21.70 21.58
N LEU A 99 3.97 -22.08 20.90
CA LEU A 99 5.33 -21.85 21.39
C LEU A 99 5.65 -20.37 21.51
N ALA A 100 5.29 -19.57 20.51
CA ALA A 100 5.52 -18.13 20.53
C ALA A 100 4.68 -17.42 21.61
N ASP A 101 3.45 -17.87 21.86
CA ASP A 101 2.57 -17.29 22.89
C ASP A 101 3.05 -17.62 24.31
N ASN A 102 3.62 -18.82 24.51
CA ASN A 102 4.20 -19.26 25.78
C ASN A 102 5.59 -18.68 26.06
N LEU A 103 6.20 -18.00 25.09
CA LEU A 103 7.54 -17.43 25.22
C LEU A 103 7.50 -16.21 26.16
N SER A 104 8.13 -16.36 27.33
CA SER A 104 8.19 -15.32 28.35
C SER A 104 9.07 -14.16 27.91
N ALA A 105 8.52 -12.95 28.01
CA ALA A 105 9.12 -11.66 27.65
C ALA A 105 10.24 -11.21 28.62
N THR A 106 11.18 -12.08 28.94
CA THR A 106 12.20 -11.79 29.97
C THR A 106 13.34 -10.92 29.45
N THR A 107 13.61 -10.95 28.14
CA THR A 107 14.65 -10.15 27.49
C THR A 107 14.11 -9.48 26.22
N PRO A 108 14.63 -8.30 25.84
CA PRO A 108 14.18 -7.59 24.63
C PRO A 108 14.43 -8.40 23.35
N GLU A 109 15.47 -9.24 23.34
CA GLU A 109 15.76 -10.15 22.22
C GLU A 109 14.70 -11.24 22.08
N LYS A 110 14.28 -11.85 23.20
CA LYS A 110 13.18 -12.83 23.23
C LYS A 110 11.85 -12.19 22.82
N ASP A 111 11.60 -10.95 23.20
CA ASP A 111 10.42 -10.20 22.76
C ASP A 111 10.42 -9.88 21.27
N SER A 112 11.58 -9.53 20.72
CA SER A 112 11.76 -9.32 19.28
C SER A 112 11.54 -10.63 18.51
N LEU A 113 12.12 -11.73 18.99
CA LEU A 113 11.94 -13.05 18.40
C LEU A 113 10.48 -13.51 18.45
N ARG A 114 9.82 -13.38 19.61
CA ARG A 114 8.39 -13.69 19.77
C ARG A 114 7.53 -12.94 18.75
N ARG A 115 7.71 -11.63 18.62
CA ARG A 115 6.96 -10.81 17.66
C ARG A 115 7.20 -11.26 16.22
N ARG A 116 8.47 -11.52 15.84
CA ARG A 116 8.81 -12.00 14.50
C ARG A 116 8.18 -13.36 14.19
N LEU A 117 8.25 -14.31 15.13
CA LEU A 117 7.62 -15.62 14.99
C LEU A 117 6.11 -15.51 14.83
N GLN A 118 5.44 -14.74 15.70
CA GLN A 118 3.99 -14.53 15.61
C GLN A 118 3.58 -13.94 14.25
N ARG A 119 4.30 -12.92 13.76
CA ARG A 119 4.03 -12.31 12.44
C ARG A 119 4.17 -13.32 11.31
N ARG A 120 5.25 -14.10 11.31
CA ARG A 120 5.54 -15.07 10.23
C ARG A 120 4.59 -16.25 10.23
N VAL A 121 4.25 -16.75 11.41
CA VAL A 121 3.23 -17.80 11.55
C VAL A 121 1.87 -17.29 11.08
N ALA A 122 1.49 -16.05 11.41
CA ALA A 122 0.26 -15.44 10.91
C ALA A 122 0.28 -15.28 9.38
N LEU A 123 1.41 -14.86 8.80
CA LEU A 123 1.57 -14.71 7.35
C LEU A 123 1.45 -16.07 6.63
N MET A 124 2.16 -17.08 7.10
CA MET A 124 2.15 -18.40 6.46
C MET A 124 0.81 -19.11 6.63
N SER A 125 0.18 -19.05 7.81
CA SER A 125 -1.16 -19.62 8.00
C SER A 125 -2.23 -18.94 7.14
N SER A 126 -2.17 -17.61 6.99
CA SER A 126 -3.08 -16.88 6.08
C SER A 126 -2.78 -17.15 4.61
N ALA A 127 -1.53 -17.42 4.24
CA ALA A 127 -1.17 -17.86 2.90
C ALA A 127 -1.75 -19.25 2.55
N ILE A 128 -1.71 -20.20 3.49
CA ILE A 128 -2.34 -21.52 3.31
C ILE A 128 -3.87 -21.40 3.25
N ALA A 129 -4.46 -20.50 4.04
CA ALA A 129 -5.89 -20.19 3.92
C ALA A 129 -6.24 -19.55 2.56
N ALA A 130 -5.34 -18.71 2.03
CA ALA A 130 -5.52 -18.06 0.73
C ALA A 130 -5.42 -19.05 -0.45
N SER A 131 -4.53 -20.05 -0.37
CA SER A 131 -4.41 -21.10 -1.38
C SER A 131 -5.64 -22.02 -1.45
N SER A 132 -6.29 -22.27 -0.32
CA SER A 132 -7.53 -23.07 -0.25
C SER A 132 -8.79 -22.27 -0.61
N ALA A 133 -8.83 -20.97 -0.29
CA ALA A 133 -9.99 -20.11 -0.53
C ALA A 133 -10.34 -19.90 -2.02
N ALA A 134 -9.38 -20.12 -2.93
CA ALA A 134 -9.60 -19.93 -4.36
C ALA A 134 -10.17 -21.15 -5.10
N GLY A 135 -10.07 -22.35 -4.52
CA GLY A 135 -10.67 -23.58 -5.08
C GLY A 135 -12.20 -23.59 -5.02
N GLY A 136 -12.80 -22.74 -4.18
CA GLY A 136 -14.22 -22.44 -4.23
C GLY A 136 -14.50 -21.46 -5.36
N GLY A 137 -14.88 -21.96 -6.54
CA GLY A 137 -15.30 -21.19 -7.73
C GLY A 137 -16.52 -20.26 -7.55
N GLY A 138 -16.72 -19.69 -6.36
CA GLY A 138 -17.84 -18.82 -6.01
C GLY A 138 -17.48 -17.35 -6.22
N SER A 139 -17.76 -16.85 -7.42
CA SER A 139 -18.59 -15.65 -7.59
C SER A 139 -18.67 -14.66 -6.41
N SER A 140 -17.65 -13.82 -6.16
CA SER A 140 -17.93 -12.51 -5.55
C SER A 140 -16.79 -11.52 -5.75
N SER A 141 -17.19 -10.30 -6.15
CA SER A 141 -16.36 -9.11 -6.35
C SER A 141 -15.57 -9.03 -7.67
N ALA A 142 -16.23 -9.38 -8.78
CA ALA A 142 -16.14 -8.47 -9.92
C ALA A 142 -17.09 -7.30 -9.62
N PRO A 143 -16.63 -6.05 -9.46
CA PRO A 143 -17.36 -4.99 -10.13
C PRO A 143 -17.46 -5.43 -11.59
N ASN A 144 -18.66 -5.83 -11.96
CA ASN A 144 -18.93 -6.67 -13.11
C ASN A 144 -18.46 -5.96 -14.37
N LEU A 145 -17.84 -6.67 -15.31
CA LEU A 145 -17.62 -6.15 -16.67
C LEU A 145 -18.89 -5.45 -17.18
N THR A 146 -20.05 -6.03 -16.90
CA THR A 146 -21.39 -5.46 -17.17
C THR A 146 -21.66 -4.16 -16.42
N THR A 147 -21.30 -4.04 -15.14
CA THR A 147 -21.43 -2.81 -14.34
C THR A 147 -20.50 -1.71 -14.85
N ALA A 148 -19.24 -2.04 -15.15
CA ALA A 148 -18.26 -1.11 -15.71
C ALA A 148 -18.66 -0.64 -17.13
N ALA A 149 -19.18 -1.56 -17.96
CA ALA A 149 -19.74 -1.25 -19.26
C ALA A 149 -20.98 -0.33 -19.13
N ALA A 150 -21.92 -0.66 -18.24
CA ALA A 150 -23.12 0.14 -18.01
C ALA A 150 -22.80 1.55 -17.48
N SER A 151 -21.84 1.69 -16.55
CA SER A 151 -21.40 3.00 -16.08
C SER A 151 -20.73 3.82 -17.19
N THR A 152 -19.99 3.15 -18.08
CA THR A 152 -19.34 3.80 -19.23
C THR A 152 -20.38 4.25 -20.26
N VAL A 153 -21.40 3.43 -20.55
CA VAL A 153 -22.52 3.81 -21.43
C VAL A 153 -23.26 5.02 -20.88
N THR A 154 -23.57 5.02 -19.58
CA THR A 154 -24.26 6.14 -18.92
C THR A 154 -23.45 7.43 -19.04
N TRP A 155 -22.14 7.36 -18.83
CA TRP A 155 -21.24 8.49 -18.98
C TRP A 155 -21.10 8.96 -20.43
N LEU A 156 -20.95 8.04 -21.39
CA LEU A 156 -20.85 8.39 -22.82
C LEU A 156 -22.13 9.07 -23.31
N ASN A 157 -23.31 8.61 -22.88
CA ASN A 157 -24.58 9.25 -23.24
C ASN A 157 -24.72 10.69 -22.71
N SER A 158 -23.92 11.11 -21.73
CA SER A 158 -23.88 12.49 -21.24
C SER A 158 -23.02 13.44 -22.09
N ILE A 159 -22.25 12.91 -23.04
CA ILE A 159 -21.30 13.66 -23.87
C ILE A 159 -21.81 13.74 -25.31
N ALA A 160 -21.64 14.90 -25.94
CA ALA A 160 -21.92 15.05 -27.36
C ALA A 160 -21.08 14.05 -28.19
N ASN A 161 -21.72 13.32 -29.09
CA ASN A 161 -21.12 12.22 -29.87
C ASN A 161 -20.70 10.98 -29.06
N GLY A 162 -21.15 10.80 -27.81
CA GLY A 162 -20.81 9.59 -27.05
C GLY A 162 -21.36 8.29 -27.65
N ALA A 163 -22.45 8.34 -28.41
CA ALA A 163 -23.05 7.17 -29.03
C ALA A 163 -22.12 6.45 -30.04
N THR A 164 -21.24 7.19 -30.74
CA THR A 164 -20.27 6.56 -31.65
C THR A 164 -19.21 5.76 -30.91
N TRP A 165 -18.86 6.19 -29.70
CA TRP A 165 -17.94 5.47 -28.81
C TRP A 165 -18.55 4.19 -28.25
N ILE A 166 -19.86 4.17 -28.01
CA ILE A 166 -20.57 2.97 -27.55
C ILE A 166 -20.43 1.85 -28.59
N ALA A 167 -20.65 2.18 -29.87
CA ALA A 167 -20.49 1.24 -30.98
C ALA A 167 -19.01 0.84 -31.20
N TYR A 168 -18.08 1.79 -31.12
CA TYR A 168 -16.65 1.52 -31.32
C TYR A 168 -16.05 0.62 -30.22
N LEU A 169 -16.50 0.78 -28.97
CA LEU A 169 -16.04 -0.01 -27.82
C LEU A 169 -16.88 -1.28 -27.58
N HIS A 170 -17.82 -1.61 -28.47
CA HIS A 170 -18.70 -2.78 -28.35
C HIS A 170 -19.35 -2.92 -26.97
N LEU A 171 -19.75 -1.79 -26.36
CA LEU A 171 -20.23 -1.79 -24.97
C LEU A 171 -21.53 -2.59 -24.78
N ASP A 172 -22.34 -2.71 -25.82
CA ASP A 172 -23.56 -3.51 -25.82
C ASP A 172 -23.25 -5.01 -25.76
N ASP A 173 -22.13 -5.44 -26.38
CA ASP A 173 -21.68 -6.83 -26.30
C ASP A 173 -21.05 -7.15 -24.93
N LEU A 174 -20.35 -6.19 -24.31
CA LEU A 174 -19.78 -6.35 -22.96
C LEU A 174 -20.82 -6.45 -21.84
N GLN A 175 -22.07 -6.05 -22.10
CA GLN A 175 -23.18 -6.20 -21.15
C GLN A 175 -23.80 -7.59 -21.17
N LYS A 176 -23.49 -8.41 -22.18
CA LYS A 176 -23.99 -9.78 -22.29
C LYS A 176 -23.24 -10.69 -21.28
N PRO A 177 -23.89 -11.75 -20.76
CA PRO A 177 -23.27 -12.66 -19.81
C PRO A 177 -22.11 -13.46 -20.42
N ASP A 178 -22.22 -13.83 -21.71
CA ASP A 178 -21.21 -14.58 -22.44
C ASP A 178 -20.54 -13.68 -23.49
N VAL A 179 -19.41 -13.09 -23.11
CA VAL A 179 -18.59 -12.26 -24.01
C VAL A 179 -17.46 -13.11 -24.58
N SER A 180 -17.30 -13.10 -25.91
CA SER A 180 -16.19 -13.80 -26.55
C SER A 180 -14.85 -13.13 -26.23
N ILE A 181 -13.79 -13.94 -26.14
CA ILE A 181 -12.42 -13.47 -25.88
C ILE A 181 -11.95 -12.50 -26.98
N ASP A 182 -12.40 -12.70 -28.22
CA ASP A 182 -12.07 -11.82 -29.35
C ASP A 182 -12.61 -10.39 -29.14
N VAL A 183 -13.85 -10.27 -28.66
CA VAL A 183 -14.45 -8.96 -28.33
C VAL A 183 -13.69 -8.30 -27.19
N LEU A 184 -13.34 -9.05 -26.14
CA LEU A 184 -12.54 -8.52 -25.03
C LEU A 184 -11.17 -8.00 -25.52
N ASN A 185 -10.46 -8.78 -26.36
CA ASN A 185 -9.18 -8.40 -26.94
C ASN A 185 -9.29 -7.19 -27.88
N GLN A 186 -10.39 -7.08 -28.63
CA GLN A 186 -10.65 -5.91 -29.47
C GLN A 186 -10.87 -4.66 -28.62
N VAL A 187 -11.67 -4.75 -27.56
CA VAL A 187 -11.92 -3.62 -26.65
C VAL A 187 -10.65 -3.22 -25.91
N SER A 188 -9.86 -4.17 -25.42
CA SER A 188 -8.56 -3.88 -24.78
C SER A 188 -7.65 -3.12 -25.73
N ARG A 189 -7.52 -3.55 -27.00
CA ARG A 189 -6.76 -2.83 -28.04
C ARG A 189 -7.29 -1.42 -28.30
N ASN A 190 -8.60 -1.24 -28.35
CA ASN A 190 -9.21 0.07 -28.54
C ASN A 190 -8.99 1.02 -27.35
N LEU A 191 -8.81 0.47 -26.14
CA LEU A 191 -8.55 1.23 -24.90
C LEU A 191 -7.05 1.39 -24.59
N THR A 192 -6.16 0.74 -25.35
CA THR A 192 -4.71 0.96 -25.22
C THR A 192 -4.30 2.29 -25.85
N LEU A 193 -3.67 3.14 -25.05
CA LEU A 193 -3.07 4.38 -25.51
C LEU A 193 -1.95 4.03 -26.51
N SER A 194 -2.04 4.58 -27.72
CA SER A 194 -0.98 4.45 -28.72
C SER A 194 -0.26 5.79 -28.89
N ASP A 195 1.00 5.72 -29.33
CA ASP A 195 1.79 6.92 -29.59
C ASP A 195 1.23 7.77 -30.73
N ALA A 196 0.46 7.14 -31.64
CA ALA A 196 -0.24 7.77 -32.75
C ALA A 196 -1.47 8.60 -32.33
N MET A 197 -1.92 8.54 -31.07
CA MET A 197 -3.05 9.32 -30.57
C MET A 197 -2.68 10.79 -30.33
N ASP A 198 -3.60 11.70 -30.70
CA ASP A 198 -3.55 13.11 -30.32
C ASP A 198 -3.66 13.30 -28.79
N ALA A 199 -3.12 14.40 -28.25
CA ALA A 199 -3.28 14.83 -26.87
C ALA A 199 -4.75 14.87 -26.43
N GLY A 200 -5.66 15.31 -27.30
CA GLY A 200 -7.10 15.28 -27.04
C GLY A 200 -7.61 13.85 -26.79
N GLN A 201 -7.23 12.92 -27.65
CA GLN A 201 -7.59 11.50 -27.54
C GLN A 201 -6.95 10.84 -26.31
N LYS A 202 -5.69 11.13 -26.01
CA LYS A 202 -5.00 10.65 -24.79
C LYS A 202 -5.70 11.14 -23.53
N SER A 203 -6.14 12.41 -23.51
CA SER A 203 -6.89 12.99 -22.37
C SER A 203 -8.29 12.41 -22.21
N PHE A 204 -8.91 11.95 -23.30
CA PHE A 204 -10.20 11.28 -23.29
C PHE A 204 -10.06 9.83 -22.82
N ALA A 205 -9.11 9.07 -23.36
CA ALA A 205 -8.85 7.70 -22.95
C ALA A 205 -8.35 7.58 -21.50
N SER A 206 -7.77 8.64 -20.92
CA SER A 206 -7.37 8.70 -19.51
C SER A 206 -8.52 9.02 -18.54
N LYS A 207 -9.76 9.24 -19.03
CA LYS A 207 -10.91 9.48 -18.15
C LYS A 207 -11.17 8.27 -17.24
N PRO A 208 -11.58 8.49 -15.98
CA PRO A 208 -11.66 7.43 -14.98
C PRO A 208 -12.62 6.30 -15.37
N GLN A 209 -13.71 6.61 -16.07
CA GLN A 209 -14.67 5.61 -16.55
C GLN A 209 -14.04 4.63 -17.55
N LEU A 210 -13.26 5.13 -18.51
CA LEU A 210 -12.58 4.30 -19.51
C LEU A 210 -11.42 3.50 -18.90
N GLN A 211 -10.72 4.07 -17.92
CA GLN A 211 -9.70 3.34 -17.17
C GLN A 211 -10.30 2.19 -16.36
N GLN A 212 -11.46 2.42 -15.71
CA GLN A 212 -12.19 1.35 -15.01
C GLN A 212 -12.67 0.27 -15.97
N LEU A 213 -13.19 0.64 -17.15
CA LEU A 213 -13.58 -0.31 -18.19
C LEU A 213 -12.38 -1.15 -18.66
N LYS A 214 -11.25 -0.50 -18.95
CA LYS A 214 -10.03 -1.18 -19.38
C LYS A 214 -9.57 -2.21 -18.34
N MET A 215 -9.50 -1.81 -17.07
CA MET A 215 -9.15 -2.72 -15.98
C MET A 215 -10.13 -3.90 -15.88
N ALA A 216 -11.43 -3.67 -16.08
CA ALA A 216 -12.43 -4.74 -16.05
C ALA A 216 -12.28 -5.71 -17.23
N VAL A 217 -11.98 -5.19 -18.44
CA VAL A 217 -11.73 -6.00 -19.65
C VAL A 217 -10.45 -6.81 -19.50
N ASP A 218 -9.34 -6.21 -19.11
CA ASP A 218 -8.06 -6.91 -18.93
C ASP A 218 -8.19 -8.01 -17.87
N LYS A 219 -8.96 -7.76 -16.80
CA LYS A 219 -9.30 -8.76 -15.79
C LYS A 219 -10.17 -9.90 -16.34
N ALA A 220 -11.12 -9.61 -17.23
CA ALA A 220 -11.93 -10.63 -17.88
C ALA A 220 -11.09 -11.50 -18.82
N ILE A 221 -10.17 -10.90 -19.59
CA ILE A 221 -9.22 -11.62 -20.45
C ILE A 221 -8.36 -12.59 -19.62
N ARG A 222 -7.76 -12.10 -18.52
CA ARG A 222 -6.96 -12.95 -17.62
C ARG A 222 -7.77 -14.13 -17.07
N ARG A 223 -9.00 -13.91 -16.63
CA ARG A 223 -9.87 -15.00 -16.15
C ARG A 223 -10.20 -16.01 -17.25
N SER A 224 -10.45 -15.54 -18.46
CA SER A 224 -10.74 -16.43 -19.58
C SER A 224 -9.57 -17.36 -19.93
N ALA A 225 -8.32 -16.94 -19.65
CA ALA A 225 -7.15 -17.80 -19.80
C ALA A 225 -7.16 -19.02 -18.87
N TYR A 226 -7.87 -18.94 -17.74
CA TYR A 226 -7.95 -20.01 -16.73
C TYR A 226 -9.30 -20.74 -16.72
N ALA A 227 -10.25 -20.35 -17.57
CA ALA A 227 -11.63 -20.86 -17.51
C ALA A 227 -11.73 -22.37 -17.75
N ASN A 228 -10.79 -22.95 -18.49
CA ASN A 228 -10.77 -24.37 -18.85
C ASN A 228 -9.70 -25.17 -18.11
N ASP A 229 -8.86 -24.52 -17.30
CA ASP A 229 -7.71 -25.15 -16.62
C ASP A 229 -7.60 -24.66 -15.18
N ALA A 230 -8.33 -25.36 -14.30
CA ALA A 230 -8.34 -25.08 -12.87
C ALA A 230 -6.97 -25.35 -12.22
N GLU A 231 -6.17 -26.26 -12.77
CA GLU A 231 -4.84 -26.60 -12.26
C GLU A 231 -3.86 -25.46 -12.56
N ALA A 232 -3.88 -24.91 -13.77
CA ALA A 232 -3.10 -23.72 -14.11
C ALA A 232 -3.51 -22.48 -13.29
N ALA A 233 -4.81 -22.31 -13.02
CA ALA A 233 -5.31 -21.21 -12.18
C ALA A 233 -4.75 -21.31 -10.76
N GLN A 234 -4.73 -22.53 -10.21
CA GLN A 234 -4.20 -22.81 -8.88
C GLN A 234 -2.68 -22.62 -8.83
N GLY A 235 -1.96 -23.06 -9.86
CA GLY A 235 -0.52 -22.86 -9.99
C GLY A 235 -0.13 -21.37 -10.02
N GLU A 236 -0.85 -20.56 -10.80
CA GLU A 236 -0.63 -19.11 -10.84
C GLU A 236 -0.93 -18.45 -9.49
N LEU A 237 -2.01 -18.85 -8.82
CA LEU A 237 -2.30 -18.34 -7.49
C LEU A 237 -1.19 -18.65 -6.50
N GLN A 238 -0.69 -19.89 -6.49
CA GLN A 238 0.40 -20.30 -5.62
C GLN A 238 1.67 -19.49 -5.91
N TYR A 239 1.94 -19.21 -7.19
CA TYR A 239 3.04 -18.35 -7.61
C TYR A 239 2.87 -16.91 -7.12
N GLN A 240 1.71 -16.29 -7.29
CA GLN A 240 1.47 -14.91 -6.84
C GLN A 240 1.52 -14.79 -5.31
N VAL A 241 1.01 -15.79 -4.59
CA VAL A 241 1.11 -15.85 -3.12
C VAL A 241 2.56 -16.02 -2.67
N SER A 242 3.34 -16.91 -3.30
CA SER A 242 4.75 -17.10 -2.95
C SER A 242 5.60 -15.86 -3.28
N LEU A 243 5.33 -15.19 -4.40
CA LEU A 243 5.96 -13.92 -4.77
C LEU A 243 5.68 -12.81 -3.75
N LEU A 244 4.43 -12.71 -3.28
CA LEU A 244 4.06 -11.78 -2.21
C LEU A 244 4.82 -12.09 -0.92
N ILE A 245 4.84 -13.35 -0.48
CA ILE A 245 5.54 -13.76 0.74
C ILE A 245 7.03 -13.44 0.62
N HIS A 246 7.66 -13.80 -0.49
CA HIS A 246 9.08 -13.54 -0.73
C HIS A 246 9.40 -12.04 -0.68
N SER A 247 8.60 -11.20 -1.35
CA SER A 247 8.81 -9.75 -1.33
C SER A 247 8.57 -9.13 0.06
N LEU A 248 7.62 -9.64 0.84
CA LEU A 248 7.39 -9.20 2.22
C LEU A 248 8.54 -9.59 3.16
N LEU A 249 9.06 -10.82 3.04
CA LEU A 249 10.19 -11.31 3.83
C LEU A 249 11.48 -10.56 3.48
N LYS A 250 11.69 -10.28 2.20
CA LYS A 250 12.82 -9.46 1.75
C LYS A 250 12.73 -8.03 2.27
N TYR A 251 11.54 -7.42 2.23
CA TYR A 251 11.32 -6.11 2.84
C TYR A 251 11.58 -6.11 4.35
N GLU A 252 11.20 -7.16 5.07
CA GLU A 252 11.47 -7.27 6.51
C GLU A 252 12.99 -7.35 6.80
N HIS A 253 13.74 -8.03 5.94
CA HIS A 253 15.19 -8.18 6.07
C HIS A 253 15.95 -6.89 5.72
N ASP A 254 15.71 -6.35 4.52
CA ASP A 254 16.50 -5.25 3.96
C ASP A 254 15.98 -3.87 4.40
N GLN A 255 14.68 -3.75 4.70
CA GLN A 255 13.98 -2.51 5.05
C GLN A 255 14.14 -1.38 4.00
N LEU A 256 14.44 -1.75 2.75
CA LEU A 256 14.63 -0.81 1.65
C LEU A 256 13.29 -0.41 1.03
N GLY A 257 13.20 0.86 0.60
CA GLY A 257 12.01 1.37 -0.07
C GLY A 257 11.68 0.64 -1.39
N ALA A 258 12.69 0.11 -2.08
CA ALA A 258 12.50 -0.67 -3.30
C ALA A 258 11.76 -2.00 -3.03
N ASP A 259 12.13 -2.72 -1.97
CA ASP A 259 11.48 -3.98 -1.61
C ASP A 259 10.06 -3.75 -1.06
N ALA A 260 9.84 -2.63 -0.37
CA ALA A 260 8.50 -2.19 0.01
C ALA A 260 7.59 -1.98 -1.21
N GLU A 261 8.11 -1.35 -2.28
CA GLU A 261 7.33 -1.14 -3.50
C GLU A 261 7.08 -2.46 -4.24
N ASN A 262 8.07 -3.36 -4.29
CA ASN A 262 7.89 -4.70 -4.84
C ASN A 262 6.78 -5.47 -4.11
N ALA A 263 6.77 -5.44 -2.78
CA ALA A 263 5.71 -6.06 -1.98
C ALA A 263 4.33 -5.45 -2.25
N ARG A 264 4.24 -4.12 -2.40
CA ARG A 264 2.99 -3.45 -2.77
C ARG A 264 2.53 -3.80 -4.17
N MET A 265 3.44 -3.93 -5.14
CA MET A 265 3.11 -4.37 -6.50
C MET A 265 2.58 -5.80 -6.49
N ALA A 266 3.28 -6.74 -5.84
CA ALA A 266 2.82 -8.11 -5.69
C ALA A 266 1.43 -8.18 -5.03
N TRP A 267 1.19 -7.38 -3.98
CA TRP A 267 -0.12 -7.30 -3.33
C TRP A 267 -1.22 -6.76 -4.26
N ARG A 268 -0.93 -5.72 -5.04
CA ARG A 268 -1.89 -5.16 -6.00
C ARG A 268 -2.27 -6.18 -7.07
N THR A 269 -1.29 -6.92 -7.59
CA THR A 269 -1.50 -8.00 -8.57
C THR A 269 -2.32 -9.14 -7.98
N LEU A 270 -1.96 -9.63 -6.79
CA LEU A 270 -2.74 -10.68 -6.12
C LEU A 270 -4.19 -10.23 -5.87
N ARG A 271 -4.40 -8.98 -5.46
CA ARG A 271 -5.73 -8.42 -5.21
C ARG A 271 -6.55 -8.21 -6.50
N SER A 272 -5.91 -7.83 -7.61
CA SER A 272 -6.62 -7.68 -8.88
C SER A 272 -7.07 -9.02 -9.41
N ASP A 273 -6.20 -10.03 -9.32
CA ASP A 273 -6.35 -11.29 -10.03
C ASP A 273 -7.13 -12.32 -9.16
N PHE A 274 -6.80 -12.40 -7.88
CA PHE A 274 -7.37 -13.36 -6.91
C PHE A 274 -7.97 -12.67 -5.67
N PRO A 275 -9.13 -12.01 -5.78
CA PRO A 275 -9.71 -11.22 -4.68
C PRO A 275 -10.10 -12.05 -3.44
N ALA A 276 -10.50 -13.32 -3.61
CA ALA A 276 -10.83 -14.20 -2.50
C ALA A 276 -9.59 -14.54 -1.65
N ALA A 277 -8.49 -14.92 -2.32
CA ALA A 277 -7.19 -15.15 -1.69
C ALA A 277 -6.66 -13.88 -1.01
N ALA A 278 -6.77 -12.74 -1.69
CA ALA A 278 -6.38 -11.45 -1.12
C ALA A 278 -7.23 -11.07 0.11
N ALA A 279 -8.53 -11.42 0.15
CA ALA A 279 -9.37 -11.17 1.31
C ALA A 279 -8.88 -11.94 2.55
N ALA A 280 -8.43 -13.20 2.38
CA ALA A 280 -7.88 -14.01 3.47
C ALA A 280 -6.55 -13.44 4.01
N LEU A 281 -5.69 -12.91 3.14
CA LEU A 281 -4.40 -12.31 3.52
C LEU A 281 -4.51 -10.88 4.07
N ARG A 282 -5.63 -10.20 3.83
CA ARG A 282 -5.75 -8.74 4.02
C ARG A 282 -5.46 -8.28 5.44
N SER A 283 -6.00 -8.95 6.46
CA SER A 283 -5.79 -8.56 7.85
C SER A 283 -4.31 -8.65 8.21
N VAL A 284 -3.69 -9.81 7.96
CA VAL A 284 -2.29 -10.05 8.31
C VAL A 284 -1.33 -9.11 7.58
N VAL A 285 -1.53 -8.90 6.28
CA VAL A 285 -0.65 -8.02 5.49
C VAL A 285 -0.80 -6.56 5.93
N ASN A 286 -2.03 -6.09 6.17
CA ASN A 286 -2.25 -4.72 6.61
C ASN A 286 -1.72 -4.46 8.02
N ASP A 287 -2.00 -5.36 8.97
CA ASP A 287 -1.66 -5.18 10.38
C ASP A 287 -0.16 -5.28 10.65
N ASN A 288 0.58 -6.04 9.82
CA ASN A 288 1.99 -6.32 10.07
C ASN A 288 2.96 -5.63 9.10
N TYR A 289 2.56 -5.37 7.85
CA TYR A 289 3.49 -4.91 6.80
C TYR A 289 3.09 -3.59 6.16
N PHE A 290 1.80 -3.37 5.92
CA PHE A 290 1.30 -2.13 5.31
C PHE A 290 0.73 -1.14 6.31
N ASN A 291 1.05 -1.30 7.61
CA ASN A 291 0.69 -0.33 8.62
C ASN A 291 0.93 1.06 8.06
N HIS A 292 -0.18 1.78 7.94
CA HIS A 292 -0.16 3.18 7.58
C HIS A 292 0.43 3.88 8.79
N ASN A 293 1.76 3.86 8.92
CA ASN A 293 2.51 4.77 9.76
C ASN A 293 2.32 6.16 9.14
N LEU A 294 1.10 6.68 9.29
CA LEU A 294 0.75 8.06 9.03
C LEU A 294 1.47 8.84 10.12
N HIS A 295 2.73 9.17 9.84
CA HIS A 295 3.42 10.20 10.56
C HIS A 295 2.79 11.53 10.15
N PHE A 296 1.77 11.95 10.90
CA PHE A 296 1.30 13.32 10.81
C PHE A 296 2.37 14.23 11.41
N VAL A 297 3.29 14.70 10.57
CA VAL A 297 4.19 15.78 10.93
C VAL A 297 3.40 17.07 10.79
N VAL A 298 2.71 17.45 11.87
CA VAL A 298 2.08 18.77 11.92
C VAL A 298 3.18 19.76 12.27
N SER A 299 3.57 20.59 11.30
CA SER A 299 4.56 21.63 11.56
C SER A 299 3.98 22.66 12.53
N GLU A 300 4.81 23.14 13.45
CA GLU A 300 4.45 24.20 14.39
C GLU A 300 3.99 25.46 13.63
N ASP A 301 4.54 25.75 12.45
CA ASP A 301 4.12 26.86 11.60
C ASP A 301 2.70 26.69 11.05
N LEU A 302 2.24 25.45 10.81
CA LEU A 302 0.87 25.21 10.36
C LEU A 302 -0.12 25.37 11.52
N LEU A 303 0.22 24.88 12.71
CA LEU A 303 -0.60 25.07 13.91
C LEU A 303 -0.62 26.52 14.39
N SER A 304 0.51 27.20 14.30
CA SER A 304 0.59 28.63 14.63
C SER A 304 -0.27 29.45 13.68
N ARG A 305 -0.31 29.14 12.37
CA ARG A 305 -1.23 29.82 11.43
C ARG A 305 -2.71 29.49 11.66
N LEU A 306 -3.01 28.28 12.13
CA LEU A 306 -4.39 27.88 12.44
C LEU A 306 -4.90 28.54 13.73
N ILE A 307 -4.00 28.75 14.71
CA ILE A 307 -4.31 29.22 16.07
C ILE A 307 -3.90 30.69 16.28
N SER A 308 -3.21 31.32 15.32
CA SER A 308 -2.80 32.72 15.40
C SER A 308 -4.02 33.62 15.32
N ASP A 309 -4.67 33.81 16.47
CA ASP A 309 -5.68 34.81 16.65
C ASP A 309 -4.97 36.08 17.10
N TYR A 310 -4.73 36.98 16.15
CA TYR A 310 -4.19 38.31 16.46
C TYR A 310 -5.37 39.21 16.84
N ARG A 311 -5.62 39.33 18.14
CA ARG A 311 -6.68 40.22 18.64
C ARG A 311 -6.06 41.51 19.15
N THR A 312 -6.36 42.60 18.43
CA THR A 312 -6.14 43.96 18.93
C THR A 312 -7.45 44.46 19.51
N GLU A 313 -7.49 44.65 20.82
CA GLU A 313 -8.61 45.30 21.49
C GLU A 313 -8.25 46.77 21.71
N SER A 314 -9.12 47.67 21.23
CA SER A 314 -9.01 49.08 21.57
C SER A 314 -10.22 49.51 22.39
N GLY A 315 -9.96 50.19 23.49
CA GLY A 315 -10.98 50.74 24.38
C GLY A 315 -10.67 52.19 24.72
N CYS A 316 -11.70 52.98 24.99
CA CYS A 316 -11.53 54.28 25.61
C CYS A 316 -11.27 54.10 27.11
N ILE A 317 -10.29 54.82 27.63
CA ILE A 317 -10.12 55.02 29.07
C ILE A 317 -10.77 56.35 29.41
N ALA A 318 -11.72 56.32 30.33
CA ALA A 318 -12.31 57.53 30.91
C ALA A 318 -12.33 57.35 32.43
N GLU A 319 -11.23 57.73 33.07
CA GLU A 319 -11.03 57.58 34.51
C GLU A 319 -10.79 58.94 35.17
N CYS A 320 -11.22 59.07 36.42
CA CYS A 320 -11.01 60.29 37.21
C CYS A 320 -9.84 60.06 38.16
N ILE A 321 -8.69 60.67 37.88
CA ILE A 321 -7.48 60.54 38.70
C ILE A 321 -7.30 61.85 39.47
N MET A 322 -7.37 61.76 40.80
CA MET A 322 -7.23 62.91 41.72
C MET A 322 -8.19 64.08 41.41
N GLY A 323 -9.41 63.79 40.97
CA GLY A 323 -10.43 64.81 40.68
C GLY A 323 -10.32 65.45 39.29
N ALA A 324 -9.32 65.08 38.48
CA ALA A 324 -9.23 65.47 37.08
C ALA A 324 -9.72 64.33 36.17
N TRP A 325 -10.56 64.66 35.19
CA TRP A 325 -11.00 63.73 34.16
C TRP A 325 -9.88 63.50 33.16
N VAL A 326 -9.38 62.27 33.09
CA VAL A 326 -8.38 61.86 32.11
C VAL A 326 -9.06 60.94 31.11
N THR A 327 -9.09 61.37 29.86
CA THR A 327 -9.59 60.56 28.75
C THR A 327 -8.43 60.17 27.85
N GLY A 328 -8.39 58.90 27.47
CA GLY A 328 -7.38 58.37 26.54
C GLY A 328 -7.92 57.19 25.76
N SER A 329 -7.07 56.63 24.89
CA SER A 329 -7.32 55.34 24.26
C SER A 329 -6.28 54.34 24.72
N GLN A 330 -6.72 53.12 25.00
CA GLN A 330 -5.85 51.97 25.18
C GLN A 330 -5.94 51.11 23.93
N ILE A 331 -4.78 50.58 23.54
CA ILE A 331 -4.68 49.52 22.53
C ILE A 331 -3.94 48.37 23.20
N THR A 332 -4.62 47.24 23.38
CA THR A 332 -4.04 46.01 23.90
C THR A 332 -3.90 45.02 22.75
N ASN A 333 -2.68 44.57 22.50
CA ASN A 333 -2.38 43.56 21.50
C ASN A 333 -2.12 42.22 22.19
N ALA A 334 -2.87 41.18 21.84
CA ALA A 334 -2.62 39.81 22.27
C ALA A 334 -2.00 39.00 21.11
N ASP A 335 -0.81 38.43 21.35
CA ASP A 335 -0.14 37.48 20.44
C ASP A 335 -0.20 36.08 21.07
N LEU A 336 -1.05 35.21 20.53
CA LEU A 336 -1.22 33.84 20.96
C LEU A 336 -0.37 32.92 20.08
N ARG A 337 0.53 32.14 20.70
CA ARG A 337 1.36 31.13 20.03
C ARG A 337 1.21 29.78 20.71
N ALA A 338 1.12 28.73 19.91
CA ALA A 338 1.13 27.35 20.38
C ALA A 338 2.56 26.79 20.29
N ASP A 339 3.12 26.34 21.41
CA ASP A 339 4.41 25.63 21.50
C ASP A 339 4.12 24.16 21.83
N ILE A 340 4.54 23.25 20.96
CA ILE A 340 4.34 21.81 21.15
C ILE A 340 5.57 21.24 21.84
N LYS A 341 5.41 20.81 23.09
CA LYS A 341 6.46 20.12 23.83
C LYS A 341 6.25 18.61 23.78
N PRO A 342 7.27 17.81 23.42
CA PRO A 342 7.17 16.36 23.50
C PRO A 342 6.98 15.94 24.96
N SER A 343 6.08 14.97 25.19
CA SER A 343 5.87 14.39 26.52
C SER A 343 7.13 13.67 26.97
N ARG A 344 7.55 13.90 28.22
CA ARG A 344 8.70 13.21 28.82
C ARG A 344 8.39 11.74 29.17
N ASP A 345 7.11 11.38 29.25
CA ASP A 345 6.66 10.08 29.77
C ASP A 345 6.23 9.08 28.68
N ARG A 346 6.28 9.47 27.41
CA ARG A 346 6.00 8.57 26.28
C ARG A 346 6.99 8.86 25.15
N ALA A 347 7.96 7.96 24.98
CA ALA A 347 8.78 7.94 23.78
C ALA A 347 7.90 7.67 22.55
N MET A 348 8.21 8.37 21.46
CA MET A 348 7.68 8.07 20.11
C MET A 348 8.08 6.68 19.66
#